data_AF-A0A662GEL3-F1
#
_entry.id   AF-A0A662GEL3-F1
#
_cell.length_a   1.000
_cell.length_b   1.000
_cell.length_c   1.000
_cell.angle_alpha   90.00
_cell.angle_beta   90.00
_cell.angle_gamma   90.00
#
_symmetry.space_group_name_H-M   'P 1'
#
loop_
_entity.id
_entity.type
_entity.pdbx_description
1 polymer ?
#
loop_
_entity_poly.entity_id
_entity_poly.type
_entity_poly.pdbx_seq_one_letter_code
_entity_poly.pdbx_strand_id
1 'polypeptide(L)'
;MIGSGIVNLLTAKIMEELQPPIRFEPPMGRDIYSAITDKFYSAGEEPDKYAGILALLPNPWNADHVIILVGGIFKQGTMAALKALIKHLDKSLLLQPHPVAGIPIRIVRANEHGDLEGFFE
;
A
#
# COMPACT_ATOMS: atom_id res chain seq x y z
N MET A 1 3.89 -9.14 -2.60
CA MET A 1 3.14 -10.35 -3.04
C MET A 1 2.32 -10.00 -4.28
N ILE A 2 2.14 -10.90 -5.26
CA ILE A 2 1.43 -10.57 -6.51
C ILE A 2 0.34 -11.61 -6.82
N GLY A 3 -0.93 -11.16 -6.81
CA GLY A 3 -2.06 -11.67 -7.60
C GLY A 3 -2.45 -13.15 -7.52
N SER A 4 -3.11 -13.58 -6.43
CA SER A 4 -3.96 -14.78 -6.38
C SER A 4 -4.90 -14.74 -5.17
N GLY A 5 -5.91 -15.62 -5.11
CA GLY A 5 -6.79 -15.71 -3.93
C GLY A 5 -6.04 -16.00 -2.62
N ILE A 6 -4.95 -16.79 -2.69
CA ILE A 6 -4.06 -17.07 -1.55
C ILE A 6 -3.33 -15.80 -1.11
N VAL A 7 -2.88 -14.98 -2.07
CA VAL A 7 -2.21 -13.71 -1.75
C VAL A 7 -3.14 -12.75 -1.01
N ASN A 8 -4.43 -12.72 -1.37
CA ASN A 8 -5.41 -11.89 -0.66
C ASN A 8 -5.63 -12.37 0.78
N LEU A 9 -5.73 -13.69 1.00
CA LEU A 9 -5.84 -14.26 2.35
C LEU A 9 -4.61 -13.97 3.20
N LEU A 10 -3.41 -14.12 2.62
CA LEU A 10 -2.17 -13.79 3.32
C LEU A 10 -2.09 -12.29 3.63
N THR A 11 -2.52 -11.44 2.69
CA THR A 11 -2.58 -9.98 2.91
C THR A 11 -3.54 -9.64 4.04
N ALA A 12 -4.73 -10.23 4.06
CA ALA A 12 -5.70 -10.03 5.14
C ALA A 12 -5.13 -10.43 6.50
N LYS A 13 -4.49 -11.61 6.61
CA LYS A 13 -3.81 -12.02 7.84
C LYS A 13 -2.71 -11.05 8.27
N ILE A 14 -1.89 -10.55 7.34
CA ILE A 14 -0.86 -9.56 7.65
C ILE A 14 -1.50 -8.27 8.19
N MET A 15 -2.61 -7.82 7.60
CA MET A 15 -3.32 -6.63 8.08
C MET A 15 -3.94 -6.85 9.47
N GLU A 16 -4.47 -8.04 9.74
CA GLU A 16 -5.03 -8.40 11.06
C GLU A 16 -3.94 -8.46 12.14
N GLU A 17 -2.81 -9.10 11.85
CA GLU A 17 -1.72 -9.28 12.81
C GLU A 17 -0.95 -7.98 13.08
N LEU A 18 -0.66 -7.20 12.04
CA LEU A 18 0.18 -5.99 12.19
C LEU A 18 -0.63 -4.72 12.45
N GLN A 19 -1.91 -4.68 12.05
CA GLN A 19 -2.77 -3.50 12.07
C GLN A 19 -2.04 -2.21 11.66
N PRO A 20 -1.42 -2.14 10.47
CA PRO A 20 -0.60 -1.00 10.10
C PRO A 20 -1.47 0.28 10.00
N PRO A 21 -0.86 1.46 10.22
CA PRO A 21 -1.60 2.73 10.23
C PRO A 21 -2.19 3.08 8.85
N ILE A 22 -1.60 2.55 7.78
CA ILE A 22 -2.18 2.54 6.43
C ILE A 22 -2.46 1.08 6.08
N ARG A 23 -3.69 0.76 5.70
CA ARG A 23 -4.10 -0.63 5.44
C ARG A 23 -5.32 -0.71 4.54
N PHE A 24 -5.58 -1.91 4.01
CA PHE A 24 -6.90 -2.22 3.49
C PHE A 24 -7.89 -2.37 4.63
N GLU A 25 -9.04 -1.72 4.53
CA GLU A 25 -10.09 -1.75 5.55
C GLU A 25 -11.46 -1.93 4.88
N PRO A 26 -12.19 -3.04 5.13
CA PRO A 26 -11.76 -4.20 5.93
C PRO A 26 -10.52 -4.91 5.33
N PRO A 27 -9.84 -5.81 6.05
CA PRO A 27 -8.63 -6.52 5.55
C PRO A 27 -8.80 -7.24 4.20
N MET A 28 -10.03 -7.68 3.89
CA MET A 28 -10.41 -8.27 2.59
C MET A 28 -11.12 -7.27 1.64
N GLY A 29 -11.24 -6.02 2.07
CA GLY A 29 -11.85 -4.92 1.35
C GLY A 29 -10.95 -4.35 0.26
N ARG A 30 -11.47 -3.35 -0.43
CA ARG A 30 -10.74 -2.61 -1.47
C ARG A 30 -10.33 -1.22 -1.03
N ASP A 31 -10.98 -0.68 -0.01
CA ASP A 31 -10.74 0.66 0.46
C ASP A 31 -9.46 0.69 1.31
N ILE A 32 -8.76 1.80 1.22
CA ILE A 32 -7.51 2.02 1.95
C ILE A 32 -7.80 3.03 3.04
N TYR A 33 -7.56 2.67 4.30
CA TYR A 33 -7.61 3.62 5.41
C TYR A 33 -6.21 4.15 5.71
N SER A 34 -6.07 5.46 5.92
CA SER A 34 -4.88 6.08 6.52
C SER A 34 -5.24 6.70 7.86
N ALA A 35 -4.60 6.21 8.92
CA ALA A 35 -4.65 6.79 10.25
C ALA A 35 -3.90 8.14 10.35
N ILE A 36 -3.11 8.53 9.35
CA ILE A 36 -2.43 9.84 9.32
C ILE A 36 -3.45 10.93 9.00
N THR A 37 -4.19 10.74 7.91
CA THR A 37 -5.16 11.71 7.41
C THR A 37 -6.57 11.46 7.95
N ASP A 38 -6.76 10.38 8.73
CA ASP A 38 -8.04 9.85 9.15
C ASP A 38 -9.05 9.75 7.99
N LYS A 39 -8.57 9.17 6.87
CA LYS A 39 -9.29 9.15 5.59
C LYS A 39 -9.37 7.74 5.01
N PHE A 40 -10.52 7.43 4.42
CA PHE A 40 -10.70 6.31 3.51
C PHE A 40 -10.51 6.76 2.06
N TYR A 41 -9.72 6.00 1.31
CA TYR A 41 -9.55 6.14 -0.13
C TYR A 41 -10.33 5.00 -0.77
N SER A 42 -11.35 5.35 -1.55
CA SER A 42 -12.33 4.39 -2.08
C SER A 42 -12.50 4.54 -3.59
N ALA A 43 -12.95 3.46 -4.23
CA ALA A 43 -13.15 3.39 -5.67
C ALA A 43 -14.14 4.42 -6.26
N GLY A 44 -15.04 4.96 -5.42
CA GLY A 44 -16.11 5.86 -5.84
C GLY A 44 -15.76 7.34 -5.83
N GLU A 45 -14.62 7.73 -5.25
CA GLU A 45 -14.25 9.14 -5.06
C GLU A 45 -13.05 9.50 -5.94
N GLU A 46 -13.14 10.59 -6.69
CA GLU A 46 -11.98 11.18 -7.38
C GLU A 46 -11.30 12.17 -6.42
N PRO A 47 -9.96 12.18 -6.29
CA PRO A 47 -8.96 11.45 -7.10
C PRO A 47 -8.53 10.08 -6.51
N ASP A 48 -9.29 9.53 -5.57
CA ASP A 48 -8.89 8.36 -4.76
C ASP A 48 -9.09 7.03 -5.48
N LYS A 49 -9.91 7.01 -6.53
CA LYS A 49 -10.32 5.83 -7.29
C LYS A 49 -9.17 4.87 -7.64
N TYR A 50 -8.01 5.40 -8.00
CA TYR A 50 -6.84 4.61 -8.40
C TYR A 50 -5.73 4.57 -7.33
N ALA A 51 -6.06 4.85 -6.07
CA ALA A 51 -5.10 4.79 -4.99
C ALA A 51 -4.48 3.38 -4.85
N GLY A 52 -3.24 3.34 -4.37
CA GLY A 52 -2.54 2.11 -4.02
C GLY A 52 -1.74 2.23 -2.74
N ILE A 53 -1.30 1.09 -2.20
CA ILE A 53 -0.44 1.00 -1.03
C ILE A 53 0.92 0.45 -1.48
N LEU A 54 1.98 1.14 -1.07
CA LEU A 54 3.34 0.62 -1.10
C LEU A 54 3.87 0.58 0.33
N ALA A 55 4.29 -0.61 0.79
CA ALA A 55 4.80 -0.77 2.14
C ALA A 55 5.95 -1.78 2.22
N LEU A 56 6.86 -1.51 3.16
CA LEU A 56 7.86 -2.44 3.68
C LEU A 56 7.45 -2.80 5.11
N LEU A 57 6.70 -3.87 5.26
CA LEU A 57 6.16 -4.30 6.55
C LEU A 57 7.13 -5.29 7.23
N PRO A 58 7.28 -5.26 8.56
CA PRO A 58 7.96 -6.33 9.27
C PRO A 58 7.22 -7.65 9.03
N ASN A 59 7.95 -8.76 8.95
CA ASN A 59 7.32 -10.08 8.84
C ASN A 59 7.01 -10.63 10.24
N PRO A 60 5.72 -10.78 10.62
CA PRO A 60 5.36 -11.24 11.96
C PRO A 60 5.77 -12.69 12.25
N TRP A 61 6.05 -13.49 11.21
CA TRP A 61 6.42 -14.89 11.33
C TRP A 61 7.92 -15.15 11.17
N ASN A 62 8.70 -14.16 10.72
CA ASN A 62 10.15 -14.30 10.54
C ASN A 62 10.84 -12.93 10.56
N ALA A 63 11.45 -12.58 11.69
CA ALA A 63 12.06 -11.26 11.90
C ALA A 63 13.23 -10.91 10.95
N ASP A 64 13.86 -11.91 10.32
CA ASP A 64 14.98 -11.69 9.39
C ASP A 64 14.51 -11.25 7.98
N HIS A 65 13.20 -11.25 7.75
CA HIS A 65 12.61 -10.95 6.44
C HIS A 65 11.65 -9.76 6.51
N VAL A 66 11.56 -9.04 5.40
CA VAL A 66 10.59 -7.95 5.20
C VAL A 66 9.52 -8.38 4.21
N ILE A 67 8.28 -7.94 4.44
CA ILE A 67 7.18 -8.11 3.49
C ILE A 67 7.08 -6.85 2.64
N ILE A 68 7.23 -7.03 1.33
CA ILE A 68 6.94 -5.96 0.37
C ILE A 68 5.48 -6.07 -0.07
N LEU A 69 4.68 -5.09 0.34
CA LEU A 69 3.29 -4.92 -0.08
C LEU A 69 3.23 -3.94 -1.25
N VAL A 70 2.64 -4.41 -2.35
CA VAL A 70 2.34 -3.60 -3.53
C VAL A 70 0.90 -3.95 -3.92
N GLY A 71 -0.02 -3.04 -3.65
CA GLY A 71 -1.45 -3.29 -3.86
C GLY A 71 -2.20 -2.02 -4.25
N GLY A 72 -3.39 -2.16 -4.81
CA GLY A 72 -4.23 -1.03 -5.17
C GLY A 72 -5.70 -1.39 -5.20
N ILE A 73 -6.54 -0.35 -5.10
CA ILE A 73 -8.00 -0.46 -5.20
C ILE A 73 -8.37 -1.13 -6.54
N PHE A 74 -7.67 -0.72 -7.60
CA PHE A 74 -7.69 -1.33 -8.92
C PHE A 74 -6.27 -1.62 -9.43
N LYS A 75 -6.19 -2.28 -10.59
CA LYS A 75 -4.92 -2.57 -11.28
C LYS A 75 -4.03 -1.33 -11.44
N GLN A 76 -4.62 -0.15 -11.67
CA GLN A 76 -3.90 1.11 -11.83
C GLN A 76 -3.09 1.46 -10.57
N GLY A 77 -3.71 1.36 -9.39
CA GLY A 77 -3.05 1.60 -8.11
C GLY A 77 -1.90 0.61 -7.87
N THR A 78 -2.11 -0.68 -8.17
CA THR A 78 -1.05 -1.69 -8.11
C THR A 78 0.10 -1.38 -9.07
N MET A 79 -0.20 -0.95 -10.30
CA MET A 79 0.82 -0.56 -11.30
C MET A 79 1.64 0.65 -10.84
N ALA A 80 0.98 1.68 -10.31
CA ALA A 80 1.66 2.85 -9.79
C ALA A 80 2.51 2.52 -8.55
N ALA A 81 2.02 1.68 -7.64
CA ALA A 81 2.78 1.22 -6.49
C ALA A 81 4.02 0.40 -6.91
N LEU A 82 3.90 -0.44 -7.95
CA LEU A 82 5.05 -1.16 -8.52
C LEU A 82 6.06 -0.19 -9.15
N LYS A 83 5.60 0.81 -9.91
CA LYS A 83 6.46 1.86 -10.48
C LYS A 83 7.16 2.67 -9.39
N ALA A 84 6.47 2.97 -8.29
CA ALA A 84 7.05 3.66 -7.13
C ALA A 84 8.15 2.83 -6.46
N LEU A 85 7.93 1.52 -6.32
CA LEU A 85 8.96 0.60 -5.80
C LEU A 85 10.20 0.58 -6.71
N ILE A 86 10.01 0.42 -8.03
CA ILE A 86 11.13 0.44 -8.99
C ILE A 86 11.89 1.76 -8.90
N LYS A 87 11.17 2.89 -8.89
CA LYS A 87 11.78 4.22 -8.76
C LYS A 87 12.51 4.41 -7.44
N HIS A 88 12.07 3.77 -6.36
CA HIS A 88 12.76 3.79 -5.06
C HIS A 88 14.10 3.06 -5.12
N LEU A 89 14.19 1.95 -5.87
CA LEU A 89 15.45 1.23 -6.10
C LEU A 89 16.45 2.10 -6.86
N ASP A 90 15.97 2.91 -7.82
CA ASP A 90 16.83 3.84 -8.57
C ASP A 90 17.17 5.12 -7.77
N LYS A 91 16.23 5.60 -6.95
CA LYS A 91 16.32 6.85 -6.17
C LYS A 91 15.74 6.61 -4.78
N SER A 92 16.61 6.28 -3.83
CA SER A 92 16.32 5.80 -2.46
C SER A 92 15.46 6.70 -1.54
N LEU A 93 14.88 7.80 -2.05
CA LEU A 93 14.22 8.84 -1.27
C LEU A 93 12.69 8.68 -1.09
N LEU A 94 12.04 7.74 -1.80
CA LEU A 94 10.56 7.72 -1.88
C LEU A 94 9.82 7.07 -0.70
N LEU A 95 10.38 6.04 -0.06
CA LEU A 95 9.73 5.33 1.05
C LEU A 95 10.39 5.69 2.37
N GLN A 96 9.91 6.75 2.99
CA GLN A 96 10.35 7.13 4.33
C GLN A 96 9.50 6.41 5.39
N PRO A 97 10.07 6.07 6.55
CA PRO A 97 9.31 5.54 7.68
C PRO A 97 8.10 6.42 8.03
N HIS A 98 6.99 5.78 8.35
CA HIS A 98 5.78 6.44 8.86
C HIS A 98 6.09 7.06 10.23
N PRO A 99 5.68 8.31 10.51
CA PRO A 99 6.06 9.01 11.75
C PRO A 99 5.51 8.33 13.02
N VAL A 100 4.32 7.74 12.95
CA VAL A 100 3.69 7.03 14.09
C VAL A 100 4.21 5.59 14.27
N ALA A 101 4.32 4.79 13.20
CA ALA A 101 4.64 3.36 13.32
C ALA A 101 6.11 3.01 13.03
N GLY A 102 6.91 3.94 12.49
CA GLY A 102 8.29 3.65 12.06
C GLY A 102 8.38 2.72 10.84
N ILE A 103 7.27 2.36 10.23
CA ILE A 103 7.18 1.44 9.09
C ILE A 103 7.19 2.23 7.79
N PRO A 104 8.04 1.95 6.79
CA PRO A 104 7.96 2.60 5.49
C PRO A 104 6.67 2.19 4.76
N ILE A 105 5.66 3.05 4.78
CA ILE A 105 4.37 2.81 4.14
C ILE A 105 3.79 4.12 3.59
N ARG A 106 3.20 4.09 2.39
CA ARG A 106 2.60 5.26 1.71
C ARG A 106 1.41 4.89 0.84
N ILE A 107 0.52 5.86 0.66
CA ILE A 107 -0.57 5.79 -0.32
C ILE A 107 -0.13 6.46 -1.62
N VAL A 108 -0.17 5.68 -2.68
CA VAL A 108 0.27 6.05 -4.03
C VAL A 108 -0.92 6.61 -4.81
N ARG A 109 -0.72 7.72 -5.51
CA ARG A 109 -1.67 8.27 -6.48
C ARG A 109 -1.34 7.77 -7.88
N ALA A 110 -2.36 7.24 -8.56
CA ALA A 110 -2.25 6.78 -9.93
C ALA A 110 -3.24 7.52 -10.84
N ASN A 111 -2.85 7.69 -12.10
CA ASN A 111 -3.79 8.09 -13.14
C ASN A 111 -4.56 6.87 -13.70
N GLU A 112 -5.46 7.11 -14.65
CA GLU A 112 -6.26 6.07 -15.30
C GLU A 112 -5.43 5.02 -16.07
N HIS A 113 -4.19 5.36 -16.45
CA HIS A 113 -3.22 4.49 -17.11
C HIS A 113 -2.33 3.70 -16.14
N GLY A 114 -2.43 3.97 -14.83
CA GLY A 114 -1.59 3.35 -13.80
C GLY A 114 -0.17 3.92 -13.76
N ASP A 115 0.03 5.17 -14.19
CA ASP A 115 1.27 5.91 -13.95
C ASP A 115 1.29 6.49 -12.55
N LEU A 116 2.49 6.57 -11.98
CA LEU A 116 2.72 7.18 -10.69
C LEU A 116 2.64 8.71 -10.82
N GLU A 117 1.61 9.32 -10.25
CA GLU A 117 1.46 10.78 -10.18
C GLU A 117 2.05 11.37 -8.90
N GLY A 118 2.25 10.54 -7.87
CA GLY A 118 2.82 10.95 -6.59
C GLY A 118 2.29 10.12 -5.44
N PHE A 119 2.29 10.71 -4.26
CA PHE A 119 1.69 10.13 -3.07
C PHE A 119 0.64 11.08 -2.53
N PHE A 120 -0.33 10.54 -1.80
CA PHE A 120 -1.28 11.37 -1.06
C PHE A 120 -0.66 11.97 0.22
N GLU A 121 0.37 11.31 0.74
CA GLU A 121 1.10 11.63 1.97
C GLU A 121 2.56 11.15 1.91
#